data_AF-A0A812SQA8-F1
#
_entry.id   AF-A0A812SQA8-F1
#
_cell.length_a   1.000
_cell.length_b   1.000
_cell.length_c   1.000
_cell.angle_alpha   90.00
_cell.angle_beta   90.00
_cell.angle_gamma   90.00
#
_symmetry.space_group_name_H-M   'P 1'
#
loop_
_entity.id
_entity.type
_entity.pdbx_description
1 polymer ?
#
loop_
_entity_poly.entity_id
_entity_poly.type
_entity_poly.pdbx_seq_one_letter_code
_entity_poly.pdbx_strand_id
1 'polypeptide(L)'
;MLTAAALAGSAVFGYNRENFQFDKKQTLEREGLRWGMQLKRFQLFRDDVRDLVNLTVDRMDVYHLIGALFMKFCIIVFCKGRIQASAPPFVLHLFQLSNACAFLYLLLAVWLSMHASIASHSFGVKMLTRFVRLPIPTQNQILALKAKLVDFEQQGVANMLRLPFQDHKVRAESVESLGCNLCDFRSIAAVWRLYSGLLRIVDAALSEDDICQMFSRSLFESSFLVSIDLLVILPVRRLGADAWESFRGGAFR
;
A
#
# COMPACT_ATOMS: atom_id res chain seq x y z
N MET A 1 24.31 68.54 -0.75
CA MET A 1 24.46 67.20 -1.39
C MET A 1 24.27 66.05 -0.41
N LEU A 2 24.83 66.10 0.81
CA LEU A 2 24.66 65.05 1.84
C LEU A 2 23.20 64.76 2.24
N THR A 3 22.36 65.79 2.35
CA THR A 3 20.93 65.63 2.69
C THR A 3 20.12 64.93 1.60
N ALA A 4 20.40 65.22 0.32
CA ALA A 4 19.76 64.55 -0.80
C ALA A 4 20.18 63.07 -0.90
N ALA A 5 21.45 62.76 -0.64
CA ALA A 5 21.94 61.39 -0.60
C ALA A 5 21.34 60.57 0.56
N ALA A 6 21.13 61.19 1.74
CA ALA A 6 20.48 60.55 2.88
C ALA A 6 19.00 60.22 2.61
N LEU A 7 18.26 61.15 1.99
CA LEU A 7 16.87 60.93 1.58
C LEU A 7 16.76 59.80 0.54
N ALA A 8 17.63 59.80 -0.47
CA ALA A 8 17.67 58.75 -1.48
C ALA A 8 18.03 57.37 -0.87
N GLY A 9 18.99 57.33 0.05
CA GLY A 9 19.37 56.09 0.75
C GLY A 9 18.24 55.51 1.60
N SER A 10 17.48 56.37 2.29
CA SER A 10 16.32 55.93 3.08
C SER A 10 15.19 55.35 2.21
N ALA A 11 14.94 55.93 1.03
CA ALA A 11 13.93 55.44 0.09
C ALA A 11 14.33 54.07 -0.50
N VAL A 12 15.60 53.91 -0.90
CA VAL A 12 16.12 52.63 -1.42
C VAL A 12 16.07 51.54 -0.35
N PHE A 13 16.44 51.87 0.88
CA PHE A 13 16.37 50.93 2.00
C PHE A 13 14.93 50.47 2.30
N GLY A 14 13.98 51.41 2.33
CA GLY A 14 12.56 51.10 2.53
C GLY A 14 12.03 50.15 1.45
N TYR A 15 12.35 50.44 0.18
CA TYR A 15 11.99 49.59 -0.95
C TYR A 15 12.54 48.16 -0.82
N ASN A 16 13.83 48.00 -0.52
CA ASN A 16 14.45 46.67 -0.38
C ASN A 16 13.88 45.87 0.79
N ARG A 17 13.53 46.53 1.90
CA ARG A 17 12.89 45.88 3.04
C ARG A 17 11.49 45.37 2.70
N GLU A 18 10.69 46.17 2.00
CA GLU A 18 9.35 45.76 1.53
C GLU A 18 9.44 44.60 0.53
N ASN A 19 10.38 44.67 -0.40
CA ASN A 19 10.60 43.58 -1.37
C ASN A 19 11.03 42.28 -0.68
N PHE A 20 11.91 42.34 0.31
CA PHE A 20 12.27 41.17 1.12
C PHE A 20 11.05 40.55 1.84
N GLN A 21 10.17 41.38 2.41
CA GLN A 21 8.95 40.89 3.05
C GLN A 21 8.01 40.23 2.04
N PHE A 22 7.90 40.79 0.84
CA PHE A 22 7.10 40.24 -0.25
C PHE A 22 7.64 38.87 -0.72
N ASP A 23 8.95 38.76 -0.96
CA ASP A 23 9.60 37.51 -1.38
C ASP A 23 9.45 36.40 -0.33
N LYS A 24 9.55 36.76 0.96
CA LYS A 24 9.35 35.82 2.07
C LYS A 24 7.90 35.33 2.16
N LYS A 25 6.91 36.21 1.96
CA LYS A 25 5.49 35.81 1.90
C LYS A 25 5.25 34.82 0.75
N GLN A 26 5.76 35.11 -0.44
CA GLN A 26 5.64 34.18 -1.59
C GLN A 26 6.34 32.84 -1.36
N THR A 27 7.47 32.84 -0.65
CA THR A 27 8.18 31.59 -0.31
C THR A 27 7.37 30.75 0.66
N LEU A 28 6.78 31.37 1.68
CA LEU A 28 5.89 30.70 2.63
C LEU A 28 4.68 30.09 1.93
N GLU A 29 4.05 30.83 1.01
CA GLU A 29 2.92 30.32 0.22
C GLU A 29 3.33 29.13 -0.66
N ARG A 30 4.46 29.21 -1.37
CA ARG A 30 4.99 28.11 -2.19
C ARG A 30 5.26 26.85 -1.36
N GLU A 31 5.86 27.00 -0.18
CA GLU A 31 6.15 25.87 0.72
C GLU A 31 4.87 25.29 1.34
N GLY A 32 3.90 26.14 1.69
CA GLY A 32 2.56 25.72 2.10
C GLY A 32 1.86 24.87 1.03
N LEU A 33 1.95 25.27 -0.24
CA LEU A 33 1.43 24.50 -1.37
C LEU A 33 2.15 23.17 -1.56
N ARG A 34 3.49 23.14 -1.42
CA ARG A 34 4.29 21.90 -1.48
C ARG A 34 3.86 20.91 -0.41
N TRP A 35 3.71 21.36 0.84
CA TRP A 35 3.22 20.51 1.93
C TRP A 35 1.78 20.05 1.71
N GLY A 36 0.92 20.92 1.17
CA GLY A 36 -0.44 20.55 0.78
C GLY A 36 -0.49 19.41 -0.24
N MET A 37 0.38 19.44 -1.26
CA MET A 37 0.51 18.35 -2.23
C MET A 37 1.04 17.05 -1.59
N GLN A 38 2.03 17.15 -0.70
CA GLN A 38 2.53 15.98 0.03
C GLN A 38 1.44 15.35 0.90
N LEU A 39 0.67 16.15 1.63
CA LEU A 39 -0.42 15.67 2.46
C LEU A 39 -1.50 14.94 1.63
N LYS A 40 -1.89 15.51 0.47
CA LYS A 40 -2.83 14.86 -0.46
C LYS A 40 -2.30 13.52 -0.96
N ARG A 41 -1.01 13.42 -1.30
CA ARG A 41 -0.38 12.15 -1.69
C ARG A 41 -0.47 11.10 -0.58
N PHE A 42 -0.25 11.50 0.68
CA PHE A 42 -0.39 10.59 1.82
C PHE A 42 -1.84 10.18 2.08
N GLN A 43 -2.81 11.06 1.81
CA GLN A 43 -4.23 10.70 1.90
C GLN A 43 -4.60 9.64 0.85
N LEU A 44 -4.22 9.84 -0.41
CA LEU A 44 -4.42 8.85 -1.47
C LEU A 44 -3.83 7.49 -1.10
N PHE A 45 -2.60 7.48 -0.57
CA PHE A 45 -1.98 6.22 -0.12
C PHE A 45 -2.76 5.50 0.99
N ARG A 46 -3.45 6.23 1.88
CA ARG A 46 -4.30 5.62 2.92
C ARG A 46 -5.55 5.00 2.32
N ASP A 47 -6.12 5.66 1.33
CA ASP A 47 -7.32 5.20 0.66
C ASP A 47 -7.02 3.95 -0.18
N ASP A 48 -5.89 3.92 -0.89
CA ASP A 48 -5.41 2.74 -1.63
C ASP A 48 -5.22 1.52 -0.71
N VAL A 49 -4.64 1.71 0.48
CA VAL A 49 -4.46 0.62 1.46
C VAL A 49 -5.81 0.08 1.95
N ARG A 50 -6.81 0.95 2.14
CA ARG A 50 -8.15 0.51 2.55
C ARG A 50 -8.85 -0.24 1.43
N ASP A 51 -8.76 0.28 0.21
CA ASP A 51 -9.40 -0.33 -0.96
C ASP A 51 -8.82 -1.73 -1.26
N LEU A 52 -7.49 -1.87 -1.17
CA LEU A 52 -6.83 -3.16 -1.33
C LEU A 52 -7.30 -4.19 -0.29
N VAL A 53 -7.47 -3.78 0.97
CA VAL A 53 -7.94 -4.67 2.03
C VAL A 53 -9.41 -5.03 1.83
N ASN A 54 -10.26 -4.06 1.49
CA ASN A 54 -11.68 -4.30 1.24
C ASN A 54 -11.90 -5.29 0.09
N LEU A 55 -11.14 -5.15 -1.00
CA LEU A 55 -11.22 -6.09 -2.13
C LEU A 55 -10.90 -7.53 -1.71
N THR A 56 -9.95 -7.74 -0.79
CA THR A 56 -9.64 -9.08 -0.29
C THR A 56 -10.73 -9.63 0.63
N VAL A 57 -11.32 -8.79 1.48
CA VAL A 57 -12.42 -9.17 2.39
C VAL A 57 -13.64 -9.59 1.58
N ASP A 58 -14.05 -8.75 0.63
CA ASP A 58 -15.22 -9.01 -0.21
C ASP A 58 -15.09 -10.33 -0.97
N ARG A 59 -13.89 -10.67 -1.44
CA ARG A 59 -13.64 -11.94 -2.12
C ARG A 59 -13.73 -13.14 -1.16
N MET A 60 -13.22 -13.03 0.06
CA MET A 60 -13.32 -14.10 1.07
C MET A 60 -14.76 -14.31 1.53
N ASP A 61 -15.57 -13.25 1.59
CA ASP A 61 -16.98 -13.34 1.97
C ASP A 61 -17.80 -14.09 0.91
N VAL A 62 -17.49 -13.89 -0.39
CA VAL A 62 -18.11 -14.67 -1.49
C VAL A 62 -17.79 -16.16 -1.36
N TYR A 63 -16.54 -16.53 -1.04
CA TYR A 63 -16.18 -17.94 -0.82
C TYR A 63 -16.89 -18.54 0.39
N HIS A 64 -17.04 -17.77 1.47
CA HIS A 64 -17.78 -18.20 2.65
C HIS A 64 -19.26 -18.48 2.33
N LEU A 65 -19.92 -17.61 1.55
CA LEU A 65 -21.31 -17.77 1.12
C LEU A 65 -21.48 -19.02 0.25
N ILE A 66 -20.62 -19.21 -0.75
CA ILE A 66 -20.66 -20.38 -1.64
C ILE A 66 -20.44 -21.66 -0.82
N GLY A 67 -19.48 -21.66 0.10
CA GLY A 67 -19.24 -22.78 1.02
C GLY A 67 -20.47 -23.15 1.86
N ALA A 68 -21.17 -22.14 2.40
CA ALA A 68 -22.40 -22.36 3.17
C ALA A 68 -23.54 -22.97 2.32
N LEU A 69 -23.68 -22.55 1.05
CA LEU A 69 -24.67 -23.12 0.14
C LEU A 69 -24.38 -24.60 -0.17
N PHE A 70 -23.13 -24.95 -0.47
CA PHE A 70 -22.74 -26.35 -0.71
C PHE A 70 -22.92 -27.21 0.54
N MET A 71 -22.61 -26.68 1.73
CA MET A 71 -22.83 -27.39 2.98
C MET A 71 -24.31 -27.76 3.18
N LYS A 72 -25.24 -26.86 2.82
CA LYS A 72 -26.68 -27.15 2.85
C LYS A 72 -27.07 -28.28 1.89
N PHE A 73 -26.52 -28.31 0.68
CA PHE A 73 -26.78 -29.39 -0.28
C PHE A 73 -26.27 -30.74 0.24
N CYS A 74 -25.08 -30.79 0.84
CA CYS A 74 -24.54 -32.00 1.47
C CYS A 74 -25.45 -32.53 2.58
N ILE A 75 -26.02 -31.65 3.42
CA ILE A 75 -26.98 -32.05 4.47
C ILE A 75 -28.25 -32.65 3.86
N ILE A 76 -28.78 -32.06 2.77
CA ILE A 76 -29.97 -32.59 2.09
C ILE A 76 -29.70 -33.99 1.52
N VAL A 77 -28.55 -34.18 0.87
CA VAL A 77 -28.13 -35.48 0.34
C VAL A 77 -27.93 -36.50 1.47
N PHE A 78 -27.38 -36.07 2.60
CA PHE A 78 -27.17 -36.94 3.76
C PHE A 78 -28.49 -37.41 4.39
N CYS A 79 -29.48 -36.53 4.55
CA CYS A 79 -30.76 -36.87 5.19
C CYS A 79 -31.77 -37.56 4.25
N LYS A 80 -31.82 -37.17 2.96
CA LYS A 80 -32.85 -37.63 2.01
C LYS A 80 -32.31 -38.57 0.94
N GLY A 81 -31.00 -38.76 0.84
CA GLY A 81 -30.39 -39.66 -0.13
C GLY A 81 -30.83 -41.11 0.11
N ARG A 82 -31.79 -41.57 -0.69
CA ARG A 82 -32.26 -42.96 -0.66
C ARG A 82 -31.50 -43.78 -1.69
N ILE A 83 -30.66 -44.69 -1.21
CA ILE A 83 -30.11 -45.78 -2.02
C ILE A 83 -31.17 -46.89 -2.05
N GLN A 84 -31.27 -47.61 -3.17
CA GLN A 84 -32.22 -48.72 -3.32
C GLN A 84 -31.98 -49.78 -2.23
N ALA A 85 -33.07 -50.27 -1.63
CA ALA A 85 -33.02 -51.22 -0.52
C ALA A 85 -32.41 -52.60 -0.87
N SER A 86 -32.21 -52.88 -2.16
CA SER A 86 -31.55 -54.09 -2.66
C SER A 86 -30.02 -54.03 -2.62
N ALA A 87 -29.42 -52.88 -2.29
CA ALA A 87 -27.97 -52.72 -2.26
C ALA A 87 -27.35 -53.45 -1.05
N PRO A 88 -26.16 -54.08 -1.22
CA PRO A 88 -25.45 -54.69 -0.11
C PRO A 88 -25.00 -53.64 0.93
N PRO A 89 -24.97 -53.99 2.24
CA PRO A 89 -24.84 -53.03 3.33
C PRO A 89 -23.51 -52.26 3.33
N PHE A 90 -22.42 -52.84 2.81
CA PHE A 90 -21.13 -52.16 2.75
C PHE A 90 -21.15 -50.91 1.84
N VAL A 91 -21.99 -50.90 0.79
CA VAL A 91 -22.11 -49.75 -0.12
C VAL A 91 -22.78 -48.56 0.58
N LEU A 92 -23.73 -48.82 1.48
CA LEU A 92 -24.38 -47.78 2.28
C LEU A 92 -23.37 -47.06 3.18
N HIS A 93 -22.48 -47.82 3.83
CA HIS A 93 -21.44 -47.26 4.69
C HIS A 93 -20.42 -46.44 3.89
N LEU A 94 -19.97 -46.92 2.72
CA LEU A 94 -19.07 -46.16 1.85
C LEU A 94 -19.71 -44.85 1.37
N PHE A 95 -21.00 -44.87 1.03
CA PHE A 95 -21.73 -43.66 0.66
C PHE A 95 -21.85 -42.67 1.82
N GLN A 96 -22.17 -43.15 3.03
CA GLN A 96 -22.26 -42.29 4.22
C GLN A 96 -20.90 -41.69 4.58
N LEU A 97 -19.83 -42.47 4.50
CA LEU A 97 -18.47 -42.03 4.80
C LEU A 97 -17.96 -41.01 3.77
N SER A 98 -18.23 -41.22 2.48
CA SER A 98 -17.89 -40.25 1.42
C SER A 98 -18.63 -38.92 1.62
N ASN A 99 -19.92 -38.95 1.95
CA ASN A 99 -20.67 -37.72 2.25
C ASN A 99 -20.20 -37.02 3.53
N ALA A 100 -19.86 -37.78 4.58
CA ALA A 100 -19.32 -37.23 5.82
C ALA A 100 -17.95 -36.56 5.58
N CYS A 101 -17.09 -37.18 4.77
CA CYS A 101 -15.81 -36.62 4.37
C CYS A 101 -15.98 -35.33 3.55
N ALA A 102 -16.90 -35.32 2.57
CA ALA A 102 -17.22 -34.11 1.80
C ALA A 102 -17.75 -32.98 2.70
N PHE A 103 -18.56 -33.29 3.70
CA PHE A 103 -19.05 -32.31 4.67
C PHE A 103 -17.91 -31.71 5.50
N LEU A 104 -16.97 -32.52 6.00
CA LEU A 104 -15.80 -32.05 6.75
C LEU A 104 -14.89 -31.15 5.90
N TYR A 105 -14.67 -31.48 4.63
CA TYR A 105 -13.91 -30.63 3.71
C TYR A 105 -14.57 -29.26 3.49
N LEU A 106 -15.89 -29.22 3.30
CA LEU A 106 -16.62 -27.95 3.17
C LEU A 106 -16.57 -27.13 4.45
N LEU A 107 -16.68 -27.77 5.62
CA LEU A 107 -16.56 -27.11 6.91
C LEU A 107 -15.17 -26.48 7.10
N LEU A 108 -14.10 -27.21 6.77
CA LEU A 108 -12.74 -26.68 6.78
C LEU A 108 -12.55 -25.51 5.82
N ALA A 109 -13.10 -25.58 4.61
CA ALA A 109 -13.03 -24.48 3.65
C ALA A 109 -13.71 -23.20 4.18
N VAL A 110 -14.90 -23.33 4.76
CA VAL A 110 -15.65 -22.21 5.37
C VAL A 110 -14.86 -21.61 6.56
N TRP A 111 -14.27 -22.46 7.40
CA TRP A 111 -13.43 -22.05 8.53
C TRP A 111 -12.20 -21.26 8.08
N LEU A 112 -11.48 -21.76 7.08
CA LEU A 112 -10.30 -21.10 6.53
C LEU A 112 -10.65 -19.75 5.88
N SER A 113 -11.77 -19.67 5.16
CA SER A 113 -12.25 -18.40 4.56
C SER A 113 -12.53 -17.35 5.63
N MET A 114 -13.14 -17.75 6.76
CA MET A 114 -13.39 -16.87 7.90
C MET A 114 -12.08 -16.37 8.52
N HIS A 115 -11.10 -17.24 8.72
CA HIS A 115 -9.78 -16.84 9.23
C HIS A 115 -9.04 -15.89 8.28
N ALA A 116 -9.12 -16.12 6.97
CA ALA A 116 -8.50 -15.25 5.97
C ALA A 116 -9.10 -13.83 6.00
N SER A 117 -10.43 -13.71 6.13
CA SER A 117 -11.12 -12.43 6.27
C SER A 117 -10.64 -11.66 7.50
N ILE A 118 -10.62 -12.29 8.68
CA ILE A 118 -10.14 -11.65 9.93
C ILE A 118 -8.66 -11.24 9.82
N ALA A 119 -7.82 -12.09 9.23
CA ALA A 119 -6.40 -11.80 9.05
C ALA A 119 -6.18 -10.57 8.14
N SER A 120 -6.94 -10.45 7.04
CA SER A 120 -6.82 -9.31 6.11
C SER A 120 -7.17 -7.97 6.76
N HIS A 121 -8.22 -7.93 7.59
CA HIS A 121 -8.58 -6.73 8.36
C HIS A 121 -7.47 -6.32 9.34
N SER A 122 -6.92 -7.29 10.08
CA SER A 122 -5.82 -7.02 11.02
C SER A 122 -4.57 -6.48 10.32
N PHE A 123 -4.30 -6.97 9.11
CA PHE A 123 -3.18 -6.50 8.29
C PHE A 123 -3.39 -5.07 7.80
N GLY A 124 -4.61 -4.72 7.36
CA GLY A 124 -4.96 -3.36 6.95
C GLY A 124 -4.71 -2.32 8.04
N VAL A 125 -5.17 -2.61 9.27
CA VAL A 125 -4.94 -1.73 10.43
C VAL A 125 -3.44 -1.62 10.75
N LYS A 126 -2.69 -2.72 10.66
CA LYS A 126 -1.24 -2.72 10.87
C LYS A 126 -0.50 -1.90 9.82
N MET A 127 -0.93 -1.93 8.55
CA MET A 127 -0.34 -1.08 7.51
C MET A 127 -0.57 0.40 7.79
N LEU A 128 -1.82 0.77 8.11
CA LEU A 128 -2.19 2.16 8.39
C LEU A 128 -1.49 2.74 9.62
N THR A 129 -1.20 1.92 10.62
CA THR A 129 -0.57 2.37 11.88
C THR A 129 0.97 2.37 11.82
N ARG A 130 1.59 1.40 11.14
CA ARG A 130 3.06 1.26 11.15
C ARG A 130 3.74 1.94 9.97
N PHE A 131 3.16 1.86 8.77
CA PHE A 131 3.82 2.30 7.54
C PHE A 131 3.35 3.67 7.06
N VAL A 132 2.09 4.06 7.35
CA VAL A 132 1.58 5.37 6.94
C VAL A 132 1.73 6.41 8.06
N ARG A 133 2.94 6.93 8.22
CA ARG A 133 3.20 8.08 9.10
C ARG A 133 3.08 9.37 8.29
N LEU A 134 2.43 10.38 8.88
CA LEU A 134 2.34 11.72 8.29
C LEU A 134 3.74 12.36 8.23
N PRO A 135 4.10 13.03 7.13
CA PRO A 135 5.31 13.84 7.07
C PRO A 135 5.09 15.09 7.93
N ILE A 136 5.56 15.05 9.18
CA ILE A 136 5.52 16.22 10.06
C ILE A 136 6.75 17.07 9.72
N PRO A 137 6.58 18.35 9.35
CA PRO A 137 7.72 19.23 9.09
C PRO A 137 8.56 19.35 10.37
N THR A 138 9.88 19.28 10.20
CA THR A 138 10.79 19.42 11.34
C THR A 138 10.76 20.85 11.87
N GLN A 139 11.03 21.03 13.17
CA GLN A 139 11.09 22.36 13.79
C GLN A 139 12.03 23.30 13.03
N ASN A 140 13.15 22.77 12.53
CA ASN A 140 14.13 23.53 11.75
C ASN A 140 13.54 24.05 10.42
N GLN A 141 12.73 23.25 9.73
CA GLN A 141 12.05 23.68 8.51
C GLN A 141 11.02 24.78 8.82
N ILE A 142 10.26 24.65 9.90
CA ILE A 142 9.32 25.70 10.34
C ILE A 142 10.07 26.98 10.69
N LEU A 143 11.18 26.87 11.40
CA LEU A 143 12.01 28.01 11.79
C LEU A 143 12.68 28.69 10.59
N ALA A 144 13.06 27.92 9.55
CA ALA A 144 13.61 28.47 8.30
C ALA A 144 12.57 29.26 7.48
N LEU A 145 11.28 28.93 7.63
CA LEU A 145 10.19 29.63 6.94
C LEU A 145 9.66 30.84 7.70
N LYS A 146 9.93 30.93 9.01
CA LYS A 146 9.62 32.13 9.78
C LYS A 146 10.50 33.28 9.31
N ALA A 147 9.91 34.25 8.63
CA ALA A 147 10.60 35.46 8.23
C ALA A 147 11.01 36.28 9.48
N LYS A 148 12.31 36.34 9.77
CA LYS A 148 12.84 37.24 10.79
C LYS A 148 13.43 38.47 10.11
N LEU A 149 13.15 39.66 10.64
CA LEU A 149 13.82 40.88 10.18
C LEU A 149 15.34 40.83 10.40
N VAL A 150 15.78 40.06 11.38
CA VAL A 150 17.20 39.78 11.63
C VAL A 150 17.86 39.14 10.40
N ASP A 151 17.15 38.31 9.64
CA ASP A 151 17.69 37.67 8.44
C ASP A 151 17.94 38.68 7.31
N PHE A 152 17.18 39.79 7.28
CA PHE A 152 17.41 40.90 6.34
C PHE A 152 18.67 41.68 6.71
N GLU A 153 18.88 41.94 8.01
CA GLU A 153 20.07 42.63 8.52
C GLU A 153 21.35 41.81 8.31
N GLN A 154 21.25 40.48 8.35
CA GLN A 154 22.38 39.57 8.13
C GLN A 154 22.85 39.47 6.67
N GLN A 155 22.06 39.93 5.69
CA GLN A 155 22.43 39.87 4.26
C GLN A 155 23.54 40.86 3.86
N GLY A 156 23.91 41.79 4.75
CA GLY A 156 24.97 42.76 4.55
C GLY A 156 24.52 44.04 3.85
N VAL A 157 25.25 45.14 4.09
CA VAL A 157 24.89 46.50 3.69
C VAL A 157 24.76 46.66 2.16
N ALA A 158 25.55 45.90 1.39
CA ALA A 158 25.50 45.91 -0.08
C ALA A 158 24.16 45.36 -0.62
N ASN A 159 23.61 44.31 0.00
CA ASN A 159 22.32 43.74 -0.39
C ASN A 159 21.15 44.58 0.11
N MET A 160 21.31 45.27 1.26
CA MET A 160 20.31 46.19 1.79
C MET A 160 20.13 47.45 0.92
N LEU A 161 21.15 47.86 0.17
CA LEU A 161 21.14 49.05 -0.69
C LEU A 161 21.18 48.69 -2.19
N ARG A 162 20.69 47.51 -2.56
CA ARG A 162 20.61 47.08 -3.96
C ARG A 162 19.73 48.02 -4.78
N LEU A 163 20.20 48.38 -5.97
CA LEU A 163 19.43 49.15 -6.96
C LEU A 163 18.57 48.21 -7.83
N PRO A 164 17.34 48.60 -8.16
CA PRO A 164 16.33 47.70 -8.77
C PRO A 164 16.65 47.16 -10.18
N PHE A 165 17.79 47.49 -10.80
CA PHE A 165 18.07 47.13 -12.20
C PHE A 165 19.49 46.60 -12.50
N GLN A 166 20.39 46.50 -11.50
CA GLN A 166 21.81 46.28 -11.76
C GLN A 166 22.31 44.83 -11.69
N ASP A 167 21.49 43.84 -11.36
CA ASP A 167 21.95 42.45 -11.30
C ASP A 167 20.86 41.44 -11.69
N HIS A 168 20.95 40.90 -12.90
CA HIS A 168 20.26 39.67 -13.31
C HIS A 168 21.28 38.56 -13.56
N LYS A 169 21.98 38.10 -12.51
CA LYS A 169 22.59 36.77 -12.53
C LYS A 169 21.63 35.79 -11.87
N VAL A 170 20.84 35.10 -12.69
CA VAL A 170 20.02 33.97 -12.25
C VAL A 170 20.97 32.89 -11.71
N ARG A 171 21.01 32.72 -10.39
CA ARG A 171 21.76 31.64 -9.76
C ARG A 171 20.91 30.37 -9.91
N ALA A 172 21.27 29.53 -10.87
CA ALA A 172 20.71 28.19 -11.01
C ALA A 172 21.17 27.35 -9.80
N GLU A 173 20.35 27.29 -8.75
CA GLU A 173 20.54 26.35 -7.65
C GLU A 173 20.08 24.96 -8.09
N SER A 174 21.03 24.03 -8.11
CA SER A 174 20.84 22.60 -8.31
C SER A 174 19.97 22.02 -7.21
N VAL A 175 18.75 21.62 -7.57
CA VAL A 175 17.84 20.86 -6.70
C VAL A 175 18.40 19.44 -6.56
N GLU A 176 19.34 19.27 -5.64
CA GLU A 176 19.94 17.97 -5.33
C GLU A 176 19.07 17.22 -4.30
N SER A 177 18.56 16.07 -4.75
CA SER A 177 18.25 14.88 -3.95
C SER A 177 17.41 15.06 -2.67
N LEU A 178 16.09 15.14 -2.83
CA LEU A 178 15.19 14.54 -1.84
C LEU A 178 15.20 13.02 -2.05
N GLY A 179 16.20 12.38 -1.45
CA GLY A 179 16.31 10.92 -1.36
C GLY A 179 15.06 10.34 -0.69
N CYS A 180 14.16 9.79 -1.50
CA CYS A 180 13.08 8.95 -1.02
C CYS A 180 13.68 7.63 -0.50
N ASN A 181 14.02 7.60 0.79
CA ASN A 181 14.27 6.38 1.56
C ASN A 181 12.96 5.61 1.80
N LEU A 182 12.24 5.26 0.73
CA LEU A 182 10.93 4.62 0.81
C LEU A 182 10.91 3.29 0.06
N CYS A 183 11.92 2.44 0.25
CA CYS A 183 11.91 1.09 -0.33
C CYS A 183 12.59 0.05 0.59
N ASP A 184 12.25 -0.02 1.89
CA ASP A 184 12.59 -1.22 2.67
C ASP A 184 11.43 -2.24 2.58
N PHE A 185 11.35 -2.88 1.42
CA PHE A 185 10.36 -3.91 1.06
C PHE A 185 10.62 -5.28 1.75
N ARG A 186 11.62 -5.37 2.65
CA ARG A 186 11.99 -6.61 3.37
C ARG A 186 10.88 -7.13 4.29
N SER A 187 9.89 -6.31 4.66
CA SER A 187 8.79 -6.72 5.54
C SER A 187 7.81 -7.71 4.89
N ILE A 188 7.65 -7.69 3.56
CA ILE A 188 6.70 -8.58 2.85
C ILE A 188 7.23 -10.02 2.77
N ALA A 189 8.56 -10.21 2.68
CA ALA A 189 9.18 -11.53 2.70
C ALA A 189 9.00 -12.27 4.04
N ALA A 190 8.84 -11.54 5.16
CA ALA A 190 8.61 -12.13 6.46
C ALA A 190 7.18 -12.69 6.61
N VAL A 191 6.18 -12.04 5.99
CA VAL A 191 4.79 -12.51 5.98
C VAL A 191 4.65 -13.79 5.15
N TRP A 192 5.37 -13.88 4.04
CA TRP A 192 5.39 -15.08 3.21
C TRP A 192 6.03 -16.28 3.91
N ARG A 193 7.07 -16.06 4.73
CA ARG A 193 7.67 -17.13 5.56
C ARG A 193 6.71 -17.65 6.63
N LEU A 194 5.91 -16.79 7.24
CA LEU A 194 4.89 -17.20 8.22
C LEU A 194 3.79 -18.05 7.57
N TYR A 195 3.32 -17.67 6.38
CA TYR A 195 2.35 -18.48 5.61
C TYR A 195 2.95 -19.84 5.19
N SER A 196 4.20 -19.88 4.74
CA SER A 196 4.87 -21.13 4.38
C SER A 196 5.09 -22.08 5.57
N GLY A 197 5.25 -21.53 6.79
CA GLY A 197 5.38 -22.32 8.02
C GLY A 197 4.05 -22.93 8.46
N LEU A 198 2.95 -22.17 8.36
CA LEU A 198 1.61 -22.66 8.69
C LEU A 198 1.16 -23.76 7.71
N LEU A 199 1.48 -23.61 6.42
CA LEU A 199 1.19 -24.62 5.40
C LEU A 199 1.90 -25.96 5.71
N ARG A 200 3.15 -25.90 6.19
CA ARG A 200 3.90 -27.10 6.60
C ARG A 200 3.35 -27.79 7.84
N ILE A 201 2.72 -27.05 8.76
CA ILE A 201 2.07 -27.63 9.94
C ILE A 201 0.76 -28.33 9.53
N VAL A 202 0.03 -27.76 8.58
CA VAL A 202 -1.17 -28.39 8.00
C VAL A 202 -0.80 -29.64 7.20
N ASP A 203 0.28 -29.61 6.41
CA ASP A 203 0.80 -30.79 5.70
C ASP A 203 1.28 -31.87 6.68
N ALA A 204 1.88 -31.50 7.82
CA ALA A 204 2.31 -32.46 8.85
C ALA A 204 1.15 -33.06 9.65
N ALA A 205 0.04 -32.33 9.81
CA ALA A 205 -1.15 -32.81 10.49
C ALA A 205 -2.03 -33.74 9.64
N LEU A 206 -1.80 -33.80 8.33
CA LEU A 206 -2.49 -34.68 7.37
C LEU A 206 -1.71 -35.97 7.05
N SER A 207 -0.73 -36.31 7.88
CA SER A 207 0.05 -37.54 7.87
C SER A 207 -0.68 -38.68 8.61
N GLU A 208 -1.85 -39.08 8.12
CA GLU A 208 -2.33 -40.46 8.28
C GLU A 208 -2.63 -41.01 6.90
N ASP A 209 -1.69 -41.83 6.45
CA ASP A 209 -1.45 -42.23 5.07
C ASP A 209 -2.45 -43.28 4.60
N ASP A 210 -3.23 -42.91 3.58
CA ASP A 210 -3.57 -43.74 2.39
C ASP A 210 -4.71 -43.10 1.57
N ILE A 211 -5.53 -42.23 2.17
CA ILE A 211 -6.64 -41.56 1.46
C ILE A 211 -6.13 -40.32 0.67
N CYS A 212 -5.05 -39.69 1.12
CA CYS A 212 -4.50 -38.48 0.51
C CYS A 212 -3.83 -38.69 -0.86
N GLN A 213 -3.34 -39.89 -1.22
CA GLN A 213 -2.73 -40.10 -2.55
C GLN A 213 -3.75 -40.19 -3.69
N MET A 214 -4.98 -40.62 -3.41
CA MET A 214 -6.08 -40.49 -4.39
C MET A 214 -6.63 -39.07 -4.43
N PHE A 215 -6.66 -38.37 -3.29
CA PHE A 215 -7.20 -37.01 -3.19
C PHE A 215 -6.26 -35.92 -3.70
N SER A 216 -4.94 -36.12 -3.64
CA SER A 216 -3.96 -35.15 -4.17
C SER A 216 -4.06 -35.04 -5.69
N ARG A 217 -4.38 -36.10 -6.43
CA ARG A 217 -4.62 -36.01 -7.88
C ARG A 217 -5.90 -35.25 -8.23
N SER A 218 -6.98 -35.40 -7.46
CA SER A 218 -8.24 -34.68 -7.70
C SER A 218 -8.18 -33.21 -7.23
N LEU A 219 -7.42 -32.92 -6.18
CA LEU A 219 -7.16 -31.55 -5.70
C LEU A 219 -6.13 -30.83 -6.58
N PHE A 220 -5.21 -31.56 -7.23
CA PHE A 220 -4.25 -30.96 -8.17
C PHE A 220 -4.91 -30.55 -9.50
N GLU A 221 -5.93 -31.27 -9.97
CA GLU A 221 -6.71 -30.82 -11.14
C GLU A 221 -7.67 -29.66 -10.84
N SER A 222 -8.26 -29.60 -9.64
CA SER A 222 -9.07 -28.44 -9.24
C SER A 222 -8.21 -27.23 -8.82
N SER A 223 -6.98 -27.43 -8.36
CA SER A 223 -5.97 -26.38 -8.20
C SER A 223 -5.37 -25.91 -9.53
N PHE A 224 -5.53 -26.68 -10.62
CA PHE A 224 -5.17 -26.24 -11.97
C PHE A 224 -6.13 -25.15 -12.47
N LEU A 225 -7.40 -25.18 -12.06
CA LEU A 225 -8.37 -24.10 -12.34
C LEU A 225 -8.15 -22.85 -11.47
N VAL A 226 -7.70 -23.01 -10.22
CA VAL A 226 -7.24 -21.85 -9.42
C VAL A 226 -5.89 -21.31 -9.89
N SER A 227 -5.05 -22.14 -10.53
CA SER A 227 -3.84 -21.69 -11.23
C SER A 227 -4.12 -20.97 -12.55
N ILE A 228 -5.28 -21.21 -13.20
CA ILE A 228 -5.71 -20.41 -14.35
C ILE A 228 -6.05 -18.97 -13.92
N ASP A 229 -6.57 -18.75 -12.71
CA ASP A 229 -6.75 -17.40 -12.16
C ASP A 229 -5.41 -16.72 -11.81
N LEU A 230 -4.38 -17.49 -11.43
CA LEU A 230 -3.01 -16.96 -11.32
C LEU A 230 -2.40 -16.64 -12.71
N LEU A 231 -2.84 -17.33 -13.76
CA LEU A 231 -2.43 -17.07 -15.15
C LEU A 231 -3.12 -15.81 -15.73
N VAL A 232 -4.33 -15.47 -15.25
CA VAL A 232 -5.05 -14.22 -15.62
C VAL A 232 -4.59 -13.00 -14.81
N ILE A 233 -3.95 -13.19 -13.65
CA ILE A 233 -3.27 -12.11 -12.90
C ILE A 233 -1.80 -11.90 -13.38
N LEU A 234 -1.23 -12.85 -14.14
CA LEU A 234 0.12 -12.73 -14.70
C LEU A 234 0.31 -11.86 -15.96
N PRO A 235 -0.70 -11.33 -16.71
CA PRO A 235 -0.40 -10.38 -17.77
C PRO A 235 -0.11 -8.96 -17.23
N VAL A 236 -0.47 -8.63 -15.99
CA VAL A 236 -0.11 -7.31 -15.38
C VAL A 236 1.36 -7.28 -14.92
N ARG A 237 1.95 -8.44 -14.60
CA ARG A 237 3.39 -8.50 -14.24
C ARG A 237 4.33 -8.42 -15.44
N ARG A 238 3.87 -8.71 -16.66
CA ARG A 238 4.71 -8.58 -17.87
C ARG A 238 4.67 -7.18 -18.48
N LEU A 239 3.57 -6.44 -18.35
CA LEU A 239 3.52 -5.03 -18.76
C LEU A 239 4.20 -4.09 -17.74
N GLY A 240 4.30 -4.49 -16.47
CA GLY A 240 4.96 -3.69 -15.43
C GLY A 240 6.49 -3.77 -15.43
N ALA A 241 7.10 -4.86 -15.93
CA ALA A 241 8.56 -4.99 -15.97
C ALA A 241 9.19 -4.14 -17.09
N ASP A 242 8.55 -4.12 -18.27
CA ASP A 242 9.05 -3.36 -19.43
C ASP A 242 8.78 -1.85 -19.27
N ALA A 243 7.68 -1.46 -18.61
CA ALA A 243 7.41 -0.07 -18.25
C ALA A 243 8.39 0.46 -17.17
N TRP A 244 8.92 -0.42 -16.30
CA TRP A 244 9.90 -0.05 -15.28
C TRP A 244 11.33 0.12 -15.83
N GLU A 245 11.69 -0.57 -16.91
CA GLU A 245 12.97 -0.33 -17.60
C GLU A 245 12.93 0.94 -18.46
N SER A 246 11.79 1.25 -19.09
CA SER A 246 11.61 2.52 -19.81
C SER A 246 11.67 3.75 -18.88
N PHE A 247 11.30 3.61 -17.60
CA PHE A 247 11.41 4.70 -16.60
C PHE A 247 12.83 4.86 -16.04
N ARG A 248 13.68 3.83 -16.16
CA ARG A 248 15.10 3.89 -15.76
C ARG A 248 16.01 4.44 -16.85
N GLY A 249 15.62 4.35 -18.13
CA GLY A 249 16.43 4.82 -19.26
C GLY A 249 16.22 6.30 -19.66
N GLY A 250 15.19 6.98 -19.15
CA GLY A 250 14.81 8.33 -19.58
C GLY A 250 15.34 9.50 -18.74
N ALA A 251 16.11 9.23 -17.68
CA ALA A 251 16.59 10.25 -16.76
C ALA A 251 18.13 10.30 -16.72
N PHE A 252 18.79 10.47 -17.87
CA PHE A 252 20.09 11.15 -18.00
C PHE A 252 20.47 11.25 -19.49
N ARG A 253 19.96 12.29 -20.15
CA ARG A 253 20.63 13.07 -21.19
C ARG A 253 19.94 14.43 -21.32
#